data_AF-A0A1T3NQH6-F1
#
_entry.id   AF-A0A1T3NQH6-F1
#
_cell.length_a   1.000
_cell.length_b   1.000
_cell.length_c   1.000
_cell.angle_alpha   90.00
_cell.angle_beta   90.00
_cell.angle_gamma   90.00
#
_symmetry.space_group_name_H-M   'P 1'
#
loop_
_entity.id
_entity.type
_entity.pdbx_description
1 polymer ?
#
loop_
_entity_poly.entity_id
_entity_poly.type
_entity_poly.pdbx_seq_one_letter_code
_entity_poly.pdbx_strand_id
1 'polypeptide(L)'
;MCEKDFTAPDIGWGLLLRRGVYGNAYLWRSGRVRGYVVVVWTGGHVVRLTDLTARQLAGFMTEVTSAGRAIEAHYLPVSGLNVSLLENDIPHLHAHLIPRHPTAPFPDRPAAFAHLDRDRQNEAHIQADAAALRALLAYTGAAEGAVGEEGSEEVGG
;
A
#
# COMPACT_ATOMS: atom_id res chain seq x y z
N MET A 1 4.48 -2.75 -18.19
CA MET A 1 4.18 -2.23 -16.83
C MET A 1 5.27 -1.28 -16.32
N CYS A 2 6.57 -1.51 -16.61
CA CYS A 2 7.66 -0.59 -16.22
C CYS A 2 7.60 0.82 -16.85
N GLU A 3 6.90 0.98 -17.98
CA GLU A 3 6.66 2.27 -18.63
C GLU A 3 5.31 2.91 -18.23
N LYS A 4 4.58 2.30 -17.29
CA LYS A 4 3.31 2.89 -16.83
C LYS A 4 3.66 4.09 -15.96
N ASP A 5 3.06 5.22 -16.31
CA ASP A 5 3.11 6.43 -15.50
C ASP A 5 2.36 6.20 -14.17
N PHE A 6 3.07 5.70 -13.16
CA PHE A 6 2.61 5.60 -11.77
C PHE A 6 2.64 6.96 -11.08
N THR A 7 2.37 8.04 -11.83
CA THR A 7 2.16 9.36 -11.26
C THR A 7 0.73 9.87 -11.49
N ALA A 8 -0.11 9.19 -12.26
CA ALA A 8 -1.51 9.61 -12.35
C ALA A 8 -2.26 9.36 -11.02
N PRO A 9 -3.17 10.28 -10.62
CA PRO A 9 -4.09 10.05 -9.49
C PRO A 9 -5.02 8.84 -9.67
N ASP A 10 -5.29 8.46 -10.92
CA ASP A 10 -6.02 7.27 -11.31
C ASP A 10 -5.26 6.61 -12.47
N ILE A 11 -4.79 5.38 -12.26
CA ILE A 11 -4.05 4.61 -13.27
C ILE A 11 -4.95 3.64 -14.04
N GLY A 12 -6.27 3.76 -13.90
CA GLY A 12 -7.30 2.86 -14.44
C GLY A 12 -7.57 1.64 -13.55
N TRP A 13 -6.50 1.08 -12.98
CA TRP A 13 -6.51 -0.13 -12.13
C TRP A 13 -6.56 0.20 -10.65
N GLY A 14 -6.26 1.44 -10.26
CA GLY A 14 -6.26 1.86 -8.87
C GLY A 14 -6.19 3.38 -8.72
N LEU A 15 -6.60 3.83 -7.54
CA LEU A 15 -6.62 5.23 -7.14
C LEU A 15 -5.43 5.54 -6.24
N LEU A 16 -4.67 6.58 -6.55
CA LEU A 16 -3.53 7.00 -5.74
C LEU A 16 -4.02 7.43 -4.35
N LEU A 17 -3.46 6.80 -3.32
CA LEU A 17 -3.72 7.14 -1.92
C LEU A 17 -2.64 8.08 -1.37
N ARG A 18 -1.37 7.76 -1.61
CA ARG A 18 -0.25 8.58 -1.15
C ARG A 18 0.95 8.41 -2.07
N ARG A 19 1.62 9.54 -2.33
CA ARG A 19 2.97 9.53 -2.87
C ARG A 19 3.97 9.38 -1.75
N GLY A 20 4.85 8.40 -1.88
CA GLY A 20 6.00 8.22 -1.00
C GLY A 20 7.27 8.77 -1.63
N VAL A 21 8.35 8.71 -0.85
CA VAL A 21 9.72 8.90 -1.31
C VAL A 21 10.19 7.67 -2.09
N TYR A 22 9.80 6.46 -1.67
CA TYR A 22 10.26 5.19 -2.25
C TYR A 22 9.22 4.50 -3.11
N GLY A 23 7.93 4.68 -2.83
CA GLY A 23 6.83 4.07 -3.55
C GLY A 23 5.51 4.81 -3.39
N ASN A 24 4.60 4.54 -4.32
CA ASN A 24 3.24 5.10 -4.32
C ASN A 24 2.24 4.03 -3.89
N ALA A 25 1.35 4.38 -2.96
CA ALA A 25 0.27 3.51 -2.51
C ALA A 25 -0.99 3.74 -3.35
N TYR A 26 -1.59 2.67 -3.87
CA TYR A 26 -2.81 2.70 -4.66
C TYR A 26 -3.89 1.81 -4.05
N LEU A 27 -5.12 2.32 -3.94
CA LEU A 27 -6.30 1.50 -3.69
C LEU A 27 -6.66 0.79 -4.99
N TRP A 28 -6.50 -0.53 -5.01
CA TRP A 28 -6.72 -1.34 -6.20
C TRP A 28 -8.21 -1.46 -6.50
N ARG A 29 -8.57 -1.27 -7.76
CA ARG A 29 -9.95 -1.25 -8.26
C ARG A 29 -10.43 -2.59 -8.78
N SER A 30 -9.50 -3.39 -9.31
CA SER A 30 -9.78 -4.77 -9.71
C SER A 30 -9.99 -5.66 -8.49
N GLY A 31 -10.67 -6.80 -8.71
CA GLY A 31 -10.91 -7.77 -7.66
C GLY A 31 -12.20 -7.51 -6.88
N ARG A 32 -12.43 -8.36 -5.89
CA ARG A 32 -13.59 -8.34 -4.99
C ARG A 32 -13.21 -8.00 -3.55
N VAL A 33 -11.92 -7.82 -3.26
CA VAL A 33 -11.43 -7.55 -1.90
C VAL A 33 -11.44 -6.05 -1.63
N ARG A 34 -12.42 -5.60 -0.85
CA ARG A 34 -12.51 -4.21 -0.40
C ARG A 34 -11.27 -3.80 0.39
N GLY A 35 -10.66 -2.67 0.04
CA GLY A 35 -9.47 -2.16 0.71
C GLY A 35 -8.15 -2.80 0.29
N TYR A 36 -8.14 -3.58 -0.78
CA TYR A 36 -6.91 -4.12 -1.35
C TYR A 36 -6.02 -2.98 -1.87
N VAL A 37 -4.82 -2.84 -1.29
CA VAL A 37 -3.85 -1.79 -1.63
C VAL A 37 -2.60 -2.42 -2.24
N VAL A 38 -2.04 -1.73 -3.24
CA VAL A 38 -0.73 -2.05 -3.81
C VAL A 38 0.20 -0.88 -3.62
N VAL A 39 1.35 -1.10 -2.99
CA VAL A 39 2.43 -0.11 -2.89
C VAL A 39 3.47 -0.43 -3.94
N VAL A 40 3.62 0.46 -4.92
CA VAL A 40 4.48 0.27 -6.09
C VAL A 40 5.76 1.08 -5.90
N TRP A 41 6.92 0.44 -6.04
CA TRP A 41 8.22 1.13 -6.00
C TRP A 41 8.33 2.22 -7.07
N THR A 42 8.98 3.35 -6.80
CA THR A 42 9.10 4.46 -7.77
C THR A 42 10.54 4.84 -8.08
N GLY A 43 11.52 4.24 -7.40
CA GLY A 43 12.95 4.53 -7.59
C GLY A 43 13.59 3.86 -8.81
N GLY A 44 12.88 3.76 -9.94
CA GLY A 44 13.36 3.14 -11.18
C GLY A 44 13.08 1.63 -11.30
N HIS A 45 13.74 0.98 -12.25
CA HIS A 45 13.54 -0.43 -12.54
C HIS A 45 14.21 -1.32 -11.47
N VAL A 46 13.41 -1.76 -10.50
CA VAL A 46 13.78 -2.76 -9.51
C VAL A 46 12.78 -3.90 -9.62
N VAL A 47 13.27 -5.12 -9.82
CA VAL A 47 12.43 -6.32 -9.88
C VAL A 47 12.38 -7.01 -8.53
N ARG A 48 13.53 -7.12 -7.86
CA ARG A 48 13.68 -7.93 -6.65
C ARG A 48 13.84 -7.09 -5.41
N LEU A 49 13.24 -7.54 -4.31
CA LEU A 49 13.43 -6.88 -3.00
C LEU A 49 14.91 -6.84 -2.59
N THR A 50 15.68 -7.88 -2.95
CA THR A 50 17.11 -8.01 -2.63
C THR A 50 18.01 -7.07 -3.41
N ASP A 51 17.49 -6.36 -4.42
CA ASP A 51 18.25 -5.37 -5.19
C ASP A 51 18.25 -3.99 -4.51
N LEU A 52 17.45 -3.80 -3.46
CA LEU A 52 17.43 -2.56 -2.69
C LEU A 52 18.61 -2.48 -1.73
N THR A 53 19.20 -1.28 -1.60
CA THR A 53 20.08 -0.98 -0.46
C THR A 53 19.30 -1.03 0.85
N ALA A 54 19.99 -1.18 1.99
CA ALA A 54 19.36 -1.20 3.30
C ALA A 54 18.49 0.05 3.58
N ARG A 55 18.94 1.24 3.14
CA ARG A 55 18.19 2.49 3.28
C ARG A 55 16.91 2.47 2.44
N GLN A 56 17.00 2.01 1.19
CA GLN A 56 15.84 1.91 0.30
C GLN A 56 14.82 0.89 0.81
N LEU A 57 15.29 -0.27 1.28
CA LEU A 57 14.45 -1.30 1.85
C LEU A 57 13.70 -0.77 3.08
N ALA A 58 14.40 -0.14 4.02
CA ALA A 58 13.80 0.44 5.22
C ALA A 58 12.73 1.47 4.85
N GLY A 59 13.05 2.40 3.95
CA GLY A 59 12.12 3.44 3.52
C GLY A 59 10.88 2.91 2.80
N PHE A 60 11.05 1.94 1.89
CA PHE A 60 9.93 1.29 1.23
C PHE A 60 9.03 0.54 2.23
N MET A 61 9.61 -0.17 3.19
CA MET A 61 8.84 -0.87 4.22
C MET A 61 8.14 0.08 5.20
N THR A 62 8.68 1.26 5.46
CA THR A 62 7.96 2.32 6.21
C THR A 62 6.69 2.74 5.47
N GLU A 63 6.74 2.94 4.16
CA GLU A 63 5.56 3.32 3.37
C GLU A 63 4.53 2.20 3.27
N VAL A 64 5.00 0.95 3.12
CA VAL A 64 4.15 -0.25 3.18
C VAL A 64 3.43 -0.34 4.53
N THR A 65 4.14 -0.19 5.64
CA THR A 65 3.53 -0.30 6.97
C THR A 65 2.61 0.89 7.29
N SER A 66 2.90 2.09 6.79
CA SER A 66 2.01 3.26 6.87
C SER A 66 0.67 3.00 6.17
N ALA A 67 0.71 2.44 4.95
CA ALA A 67 -0.49 1.99 4.24
C ALA A 67 -1.25 0.90 5.00
N GLY A 68 -0.54 -0.07 5.58
CA GLY A 68 -1.15 -1.13 6.40
C GLY A 68 -1.91 -0.60 7.61
N ARG A 69 -1.32 0.33 8.36
CA ARG A 69 -1.97 0.96 9.52
C ARG A 69 -3.21 1.75 9.14
N ALA A 70 -3.19 2.47 8.01
CA ALA A 70 -4.35 3.19 7.51
C ALA A 70 -5.51 2.23 7.14
N ILE A 71 -5.19 1.08 6.55
CA ILE A 71 -6.16 0.01 6.26
C ILE A 71 -6.77 -0.52 7.55
N GLU A 72 -5.95 -0.89 8.53
CA GLU A 72 -6.42 -1.45 9.80
C GLU A 72 -7.30 -0.46 10.58
N ALA A 73 -7.00 0.83 10.50
CA ALA A 73 -7.81 1.88 11.12
C ALA A 73 -9.17 2.10 10.43
N HIS A 74 -9.22 2.02 9.08
CA HIS A 74 -10.44 2.33 8.32
C HIS A 74 -11.43 1.16 8.25
N TYR A 75 -10.95 -0.07 8.05
CA TYR A 75 -11.80 -1.20 7.69
C TYR A 75 -12.29 -2.04 8.88
N LEU A 76 -12.43 -1.44 10.06
CA LEU A 76 -12.85 -2.18 11.26
C LEU A 76 -14.25 -2.81 11.10
N PRO A 77 -14.45 -4.07 11.54
CA PRO A 77 -13.43 -4.99 12.01
C PRO A 77 -12.72 -5.69 10.84
N VAL A 78 -11.38 -5.57 10.74
CA VAL A 78 -10.54 -6.54 10.03
C VAL A 78 -9.81 -7.41 11.04
N SER A 79 -9.71 -8.71 10.77
CA SER A 79 -9.01 -9.65 11.66
C SER A 79 -7.49 -9.67 11.46
N GLY A 80 -6.99 -8.90 10.49
CA GLY A 80 -5.58 -8.70 10.22
C GLY A 80 -5.32 -8.27 8.78
N LEU A 81 -4.05 -8.18 8.44
CA LEU A 81 -3.57 -7.77 7.13
C LEU A 81 -2.59 -8.79 6.57
N ASN A 82 -2.84 -9.30 5.36
CA ASN A 82 -1.81 -10.05 4.64
C ASN A 82 -0.94 -9.08 3.85
N VAL A 83 0.38 -9.23 3.97
CA VAL A 83 1.38 -8.47 3.21
C VAL A 83 2.20 -9.46 2.39
N SER A 84 2.33 -9.22 1.08
CA SER A 84 3.15 -10.08 0.21
C SER A 84 3.89 -9.26 -0.84
N LEU A 85 5.11 -9.68 -1.16
CA LEU A 85 5.91 -9.18 -2.27
C LEU A 85 6.18 -10.39 -3.18
N LEU A 86 5.71 -10.30 -4.42
CA LEU A 86 5.67 -11.43 -5.34
C LEU A 86 6.24 -11.00 -6.68
N GLU A 87 7.17 -11.79 -7.20
CA GLU A 87 8.03 -11.40 -8.32
C GLU A 87 7.80 -12.26 -9.57
N ASN A 88 6.77 -13.12 -9.56
CA ASN A 88 6.57 -14.16 -10.59
C ASN A 88 6.09 -13.59 -11.94
N ASP A 89 5.09 -12.69 -11.92
CA ASP A 89 4.35 -12.32 -13.13
C ASP A 89 4.66 -10.89 -13.63
N ILE A 90 4.95 -9.97 -12.71
CA ILE A 90 5.21 -8.56 -13.03
C ILE A 90 6.65 -8.24 -12.62
N PRO A 91 7.55 -7.93 -13.58
CA PRO A 91 8.95 -7.65 -13.30
C PRO A 91 9.12 -6.20 -12.80
N HIS A 92 8.50 -5.89 -11.67
CA HIS A 92 8.57 -4.58 -11.03
C HIS A 92 8.18 -4.71 -9.56
N LEU A 93 8.99 -4.20 -8.63
CA LEU A 93 8.76 -4.34 -7.20
C LEU A 93 7.46 -3.67 -6.76
N HIS A 94 6.60 -4.44 -6.10
CA HIS A 94 5.38 -3.96 -5.46
C HIS A 94 5.01 -4.85 -4.28
N ALA A 95 4.33 -4.26 -3.29
CA ALA A 95 3.79 -4.96 -2.14
C ALA A 95 2.26 -4.96 -2.21
N HIS A 96 1.67 -6.13 -1.99
CA HIS A 96 0.23 -6.33 -1.87
C HIS A 96 -0.18 -6.30 -0.40
N LEU A 97 -1.16 -5.46 -0.07
CA LEU A 97 -1.74 -5.32 1.26
C LEU A 97 -3.22 -5.69 1.18
N ILE A 98 -3.58 -6.83 1.78
CA ILE A 98 -4.88 -7.47 1.59
C ILE A 98 -5.59 -7.58 2.95
N PRO A 99 -6.59 -6.73 3.23
CA PRO A 99 -7.31 -6.75 4.49
C PRO A 99 -8.14 -8.03 4.64
N ARG A 100 -8.09 -8.65 5.83
CA ARG A 100 -8.87 -9.85 6.15
C ARG A 100 -10.22 -9.45 6.75
N HIS A 101 -11.23 -9.34 5.90
CA HIS A 101 -12.60 -9.08 6.33
C HIS A 101 -13.22 -10.33 6.98
N PRO A 102 -13.91 -10.22 8.12
CA PRO A 102 -14.58 -11.36 8.77
C PRO A 102 -15.64 -12.03 7.90
N THR A 103 -16.22 -11.28 6.96
CA THR A 103 -17.20 -11.76 5.99
C THR A 103 -16.57 -12.36 4.73
N ALA A 104 -15.24 -12.39 4.64
CA ALA A 104 -14.56 -13.01 3.51
C ALA A 104 -14.88 -14.52 3.47
N PRO A 105 -15.01 -15.13 2.27
CA PRO A 105 -15.32 -16.56 2.16
C PRO A 105 -14.30 -17.48 2.83
N PHE A 106 -13.05 -17.01 2.94
CA PHE A 106 -11.92 -17.76 3.52
C PHE A 106 -11.09 -16.83 4.42
N PRO A 107 -11.60 -16.43 5.59
CA PRO A 107 -10.96 -15.41 6.40
C PRO A 107 -9.60 -15.87 6.93
N ASP A 108 -9.36 -17.17 7.09
CA ASP A 108 -8.12 -17.75 7.65
C ASP A 108 -7.14 -18.30 6.61
N ARG A 109 -7.35 -18.00 5.32
CA ARG A 109 -6.43 -18.41 4.24
C ARG A 109 -6.03 -17.20 3.39
N PRO A 110 -4.86 -17.25 2.73
CA PRO A 110 -4.53 -16.26 1.71
C PRO A 110 -5.63 -16.19 0.66
N ALA A 111 -6.02 -14.98 0.27
CA ALA A 111 -6.95 -14.79 -0.84
C ALA A 111 -6.34 -15.36 -2.12
N ALA A 112 -7.09 -16.20 -2.84
CA ALA A 112 -6.63 -16.67 -4.14
C ALA A 112 -6.54 -15.46 -5.10
N PHE A 113 -5.44 -15.35 -5.85
CA PHE A 113 -5.16 -14.23 -6.76
C PHE A 113 -6.32 -13.86 -7.70
N ALA A 114 -7.10 -14.85 -8.14
CA ALA A 114 -8.29 -14.60 -8.95
C ALA A 114 -9.31 -13.64 -8.28
N HIS A 115 -9.37 -13.59 -6.94
CA HIS A 115 -10.23 -12.65 -6.19
C HIS A 115 -9.64 -11.24 -6.10
N LEU A 116 -8.34 -11.08 -6.36
CA LEU A 116 -7.64 -9.80 -6.35
C LEU A 116 -7.65 -9.11 -7.71
N ASP A 117 -7.75 -9.88 -8.79
CA ASP A 117 -7.56 -9.37 -10.16
C ASP A 117 -8.80 -9.48 -11.06
N ARG A 118 -9.77 -10.37 -10.74
CA ARG A 118 -10.99 -10.51 -11.55
C ARG A 118 -12.14 -9.70 -10.96
N ASP A 119 -12.98 -9.19 -11.86
CA ASP A 119 -14.09 -8.27 -11.58
C ASP A 119 -13.62 -6.90 -11.07
N ARG A 120 -14.58 -6.06 -10.70
CA ARG A 120 -14.34 -4.73 -10.14
C ARG A 120 -15.15 -4.50 -8.90
N GLN A 121 -14.58 -3.74 -8.00
CA GLN A 121 -15.27 -3.22 -6.82
C GLN A 121 -16.27 -2.13 -7.22
N ASN A 122 -17.23 -1.85 -6.33
CA ASN A 122 -18.18 -0.77 -6.54
C ASN A 122 -17.46 0.60 -6.56
N GLU A 123 -17.69 1.41 -7.59
CA GLU A 123 -16.96 2.68 -7.78
C GLU A 123 -17.33 3.74 -6.72
N ALA A 124 -18.57 3.78 -6.23
CA ALA A 124 -18.91 4.72 -5.16
C ALA A 124 -18.17 4.37 -3.86
N HIS A 125 -18.08 3.08 -3.54
CA HIS A 125 -17.31 2.60 -2.39
C HIS A 125 -15.83 2.90 -2.54
N ILE A 126 -15.22 2.63 -3.70
CA ILE A 126 -13.78 2.85 -3.87
C ILE A 126 -13.39 4.33 -3.75
N GLN A 127 -14.23 5.24 -4.24
CA GLN A 127 -13.98 6.68 -4.12
C GLN A 127 -14.10 7.16 -2.68
N ALA A 128 -15.14 6.71 -1.95
CA ALA A 128 -15.32 7.03 -0.54
C ALA A 128 -14.18 6.48 0.32
N ASP A 129 -13.79 5.22 0.09
CA ASP A 129 -12.68 4.56 0.77
C ASP A 129 -11.34 5.25 0.48
N ALA A 130 -11.10 5.64 -0.78
CA ALA A 130 -9.89 6.38 -1.14
C ALA A 130 -9.80 7.73 -0.41
N ALA A 131 -10.91 8.45 -0.27
CA ALA A 131 -10.95 9.72 0.46
C ALA A 131 -10.60 9.51 1.95
N ALA A 132 -11.18 8.50 2.60
CA ALA A 132 -10.92 8.20 4.00
C ALA A 132 -9.46 7.75 4.24
N LEU A 133 -8.95 6.84 3.40
CA LEU A 133 -7.57 6.37 3.49
C LEU A 133 -6.54 7.48 3.26
N ARG A 134 -6.80 8.41 2.33
CA ARG A 134 -5.96 9.61 2.12
C ARG A 134 -5.87 10.46 3.39
N ALA A 135 -6.99 10.67 4.08
CA ALA A 135 -7.01 11.44 5.32
C ALA A 135 -6.16 10.78 6.42
N LEU A 136 -6.29 9.46 6.58
CA LEU A 136 -5.49 8.69 7.55
C LEU A 136 -3.99 8.75 7.22
N LEU A 137 -3.65 8.58 5.95
CA LEU A 137 -2.26 8.60 5.49
C LEU A 137 -1.61 9.98 5.62
N ALA A 138 -2.38 11.07 5.50
CA ALA A 138 -1.87 12.42 5.76
C ALA A 138 -1.53 12.61 7.25
N TYR A 139 -2.40 12.13 8.14
CA TYR A 139 -2.19 12.21 9.59
C TYR A 139 -0.94 11.43 10.04
N THR A 140 -0.76 10.19 9.55
CA THR A 140 0.43 9.39 9.89
C THR A 140 1.72 10.05 9.43
N GLY A 141 1.74 10.68 8.24
CA GLY A 141 2.91 11.41 7.77
C GLY A 141 3.27 12.62 8.64
N ALA A 142 2.27 13.35 9.14
CA ALA A 142 2.48 14.46 10.07
C ALA A 142 3.02 13.96 11.42
N ALA A 143 2.48 12.86 11.95
CA ALA A 143 2.95 12.27 13.21
C ALA A 143 4.39 11.74 13.13
N GLU A 144 4.75 11.07 12.02
CA GLU A 144 6.12 10.56 11.82
C GLU A 144 7.15 11.69 11.62
N GLY A 145 6.75 12.81 10.99
CA GLY A 145 7.59 14.00 10.86
C GLY A 145 7.89 14.66 12.22
N ALA A 146 6.89 14.76 13.09
CA ALA A 146 7.06 15.33 14.43
C ALA A 146 8.03 14.51 15.31
N VAL A 147 7.97 13.17 15.23
CA VAL A 147 8.89 12.30 15.99
C VAL A 147 10.33 12.36 15.44
N GLY A 148 10.51 12.61 14.14
CA GLY A 148 11.83 12.75 13.53
C GLY A 148 12.55 14.06 13.87
N GLU A 149 11.82 15.13 14.18
CA GLU A 149 12.39 16.43 14.60
C GLU A 149 12.87 16.40 16.05
N GLU A 150 12.12 15.75 16.95
CA GLU A 150 12.50 15.58 18.38
C GLU A 150 13.78 14.73 18.58
N GLY A 151 14.14 13.88 17.61
CA GLY A 151 15.32 13.02 17.67
C GLY A 151 16.64 13.66 17.22
N SER A 152 16.65 14.95 16.88
CA SER A 152 17.82 15.65 16.30
C SER A 152 18.61 16.52 17.27
N GLU A 153 18.22 16.61 18.55
CA GLU A 153 18.82 17.53 19.53
C GLU A 153 19.87 16.93 20.50
N GLU A 154 20.21 15.63 20.43
CA GLU A 154 21.25 15.05 21.30
C GLU A 154 22.33 14.27 20.54
N VAL A 155 23.22 14.96 19.83
CA VAL A 155 24.63 14.51 19.67
C VAL A 155 25.53 15.75 19.61
N GLY A 156 25.83 16.31 20.78
CA GLY A 156 26.75 17.45 20.91
C GLY A 156 27.26 17.56 22.34
N GLY A 157 28.20 16.70 22.72
CA GLY A 157 28.93 16.72 23.98
C GLY A 157 30.22 15.93 23.90
#